data_AF-A0AAP2FMY8-F1
#
_entry.id   AF-A0AAP2FMY8-F1
#
_cell.length_a   1.000
_cell.length_b   1.000
_cell.length_c   1.000
_cell.angle_alpha   90.00
_cell.angle_beta   90.00
_cell.angle_gamma   90.00
#
_symmetry.space_group_name_H-M   'P 1'
#
loop_
_entity.id
_entity.type
_entity.pdbx_description
1 polymer ?
#
loop_
_entity_poly.entity_id
_entity_poly.type
_entity_poly.pdbx_seq_one_letter_code
_entity_poly.pdbx_strand_id
1 'polypeptide(L)'
;MGKVMWSVLLIIKTVEMVPLKGNEMVAVIKNGLLKAAVWVCVLSFIGHTSLLFAQDEKNLRDKSRQELINLMLQDLKDPSTADVKVVKESPAHGEIKMICGLVNAKNGYGAYMGFSKFYVREDKVTVVATEGGKKFITNAMWDICDYVP
;
A
#
# COMPACT_ATOMS: atom_id res chain seq x y z
N MET A 1 29.10 28.11 28.08
CA MET A 1 28.46 29.04 27.10
C MET A 1 29.29 29.33 25.83
N GLY A 2 30.55 28.88 25.70
CA GLY A 2 31.42 29.29 24.56
C GLY A 2 31.30 28.51 23.23
N LYS A 3 30.80 27.26 23.23
CA LYS A 3 30.79 26.41 22.00
C LYS A 3 29.63 26.72 21.04
N VAL A 4 28.49 27.16 21.55
CA VAL A 4 27.30 27.49 20.75
C VAL A 4 27.51 28.80 19.97
N MET A 5 28.17 29.79 20.59
CA MET A 5 28.44 31.09 19.99
C MET A 5 29.39 31.00 18.78
N TRP A 6 30.38 30.09 18.83
CA TRP A 6 31.31 29.86 17.72
C TRP A 6 30.67 29.16 16.52
N SER A 7 29.76 28.23 16.77
CA SER A 7 29.06 27.47 15.72
C SER A 7 28.09 28.37 14.96
N VAL A 8 27.39 29.28 15.66
CA VAL A 8 26.49 30.27 15.05
C VAL A 8 27.27 31.30 14.22
N LEU A 9 28.43 31.76 14.70
CA LEU A 9 29.29 32.69 13.94
C LEU A 9 29.83 32.09 12.62
N LEU A 10 30.14 30.80 12.60
CA LEU A 10 30.60 30.10 11.39
C LEU A 10 29.50 30.01 10.32
N ILE A 11 28.24 29.79 10.73
CA ILE A 11 27.10 29.75 9.81
C ILE A 11 26.86 31.16 9.22
N ILE A 12 26.89 32.22 10.05
CA ILE A 12 26.68 33.61 9.61
C ILE A 12 27.72 34.07 8.57
N LYS A 13 28.98 33.61 8.67
CA LYS A 13 30.03 33.98 7.68
C LYS A 13 29.88 33.32 6.31
N THR A 14 29.01 32.32 6.16
CA THR A 14 28.90 31.53 4.91
C THR A 14 27.70 31.89 4.04
N VAL A 15 26.77 32.70 4.57
CA VAL A 15 25.52 33.10 3.93
C VAL A 15 25.57 34.61 3.65
N GLU A 16 25.50 35.00 2.39
CA GLU A 16 25.35 36.39 1.98
C GLU A 16 23.90 36.65 1.54
N MET A 17 23.33 37.77 1.94
CA MET A 17 22.01 38.19 1.49
C MET A 17 22.17 39.02 0.22
N VAL A 18 21.70 38.49 -0.91
CA VAL A 18 21.74 39.15 -2.20
C VAL A 18 20.34 39.71 -2.51
N PRO A 19 20.21 41.02 -2.76
CA PRO A 19 18.93 41.59 -3.16
C PRO A 19 18.56 41.12 -4.58
N LEU A 20 17.36 40.59 -4.75
CA LEU A 20 16.77 40.41 -6.07
C LEU A 20 15.96 41.66 -6.44
N LYS A 21 15.60 41.78 -7.72
CA LYS A 21 14.89 42.94 -8.27
C LYS A 21 13.54 43.13 -7.55
N GLY A 22 13.46 44.07 -6.61
CA GLY A 22 12.32 44.28 -5.72
C GLY A 22 12.74 44.35 -4.24
N ASN A 23 11.82 44.02 -3.33
CA ASN A 23 12.03 43.94 -1.88
C ASN A 23 12.32 42.51 -1.38
N GLU A 24 12.63 41.59 -2.29
CA GLU A 24 12.95 40.20 -1.99
C GLU A 24 14.45 40.02 -1.76
N MET A 25 14.81 39.36 -0.66
CA MET A 25 16.19 39.05 -0.28
C MET A 25 16.42 37.55 -0.40
N VAL A 26 17.47 37.13 -1.11
CA VAL A 26 17.83 35.71 -1.23
C VAL A 26 19.15 35.44 -0.54
N ALA A 27 19.14 34.43 0.32
CA ALA A 27 20.33 33.92 0.99
C ALA A 27 21.15 33.06 0.02
N VAL A 28 22.37 33.49 -0.29
CA VAL A 28 23.32 32.77 -1.16
C VAL A 28 24.47 32.24 -0.33
N ILE A 29 24.65 30.92 -0.33
CA ILE A 29 25.82 30.28 0.28
C ILE A 29 27.02 30.61 -0.63
N LYS A 30 28.19 31.01 -0.12
CA LYS A 30 29.39 31.23 -0.96
C LYS A 30 30.31 30.02 -1.05
N ASN A 31 30.36 29.22 0.01
CA ASN A 31 31.32 28.13 0.14
C ASN A 31 30.92 26.94 -0.75
N GLY A 32 31.71 26.65 -1.78
CA GLY A 32 31.46 25.56 -2.73
C GLY A 32 31.34 24.18 -2.08
N LEU A 33 32.10 23.92 -1.00
CA LEU A 33 32.05 22.66 -0.26
C LEU A 33 30.73 22.52 0.51
N LEU A 34 30.25 23.62 1.08
CA LEU A 34 28.99 23.67 1.81
C LEU A 34 27.78 23.58 0.85
N LYS A 35 27.86 24.21 -0.32
CA LYS A 35 26.87 24.05 -1.39
C LYS A 35 26.75 22.59 -1.82
N ALA A 36 27.88 21.93 -2.06
CA ALA A 36 27.90 20.53 -2.49
C ALA A 36 27.29 19.62 -1.42
N ALA A 37 27.63 19.82 -0.14
CA ALA A 37 27.05 19.06 0.96
C ALA A 37 25.53 19.24 1.08
N VAL A 38 25.03 20.48 0.98
CA VAL A 38 23.59 20.75 0.97
C VAL A 38 22.90 20.10 -0.22
N TRP A 39 23.48 20.19 -1.42
CA TRP A 39 22.95 19.52 -2.62
C TRP A 39 22.91 18.00 -2.49
N VAL A 40 23.95 17.38 -1.91
CA VAL A 40 23.97 15.93 -1.65
C VAL A 40 22.88 15.53 -0.67
N CYS A 41 22.67 16.29 0.41
CA CYS A 41 21.59 16.04 1.36
C CYS A 41 20.20 16.20 0.73
N VAL A 42 19.99 17.22 -0.11
CA VAL A 42 18.71 17.42 -0.80
C VAL A 42 18.43 16.26 -1.77
N LEU A 43 19.43 15.81 -2.53
CA LEU A 43 19.28 14.69 -3.47
C LEU A 43 19.03 13.35 -2.76
N SER A 44 19.68 13.10 -1.62
CA SER A 44 19.45 11.89 -0.83
C SER A 44 18.07 11.88 -0.15
N PHE A 45 17.59 13.03 0.32
CA PHE A 45 16.22 13.16 0.84
C PHE A 45 15.16 12.89 -0.22
N ILE A 46 15.32 13.43 -1.44
CA ILE A 46 14.36 13.21 -2.54
C ILE A 46 14.29 11.71 -2.88
N GLY A 47 15.42 11.02 -3.00
CA GLY A 47 15.44 9.58 -3.28
C GLY A 47 14.78 8.72 -2.20
N HIS A 48 14.92 9.10 -0.93
CA HIS A 48 14.27 8.38 0.18
C HIS A 48 12.75 8.51 0.18
N THR A 49 12.21 9.68 -0.21
CA THR A 49 10.75 9.90 -0.18
C THR A 49 9.99 9.00 -1.16
N SER A 50 10.47 8.82 -2.39
CA SER A 50 9.82 7.97 -3.40
C SER A 50 9.74 6.50 -2.99
N LEU A 51 10.76 6.00 -2.28
CA LEU A 51 10.78 4.63 -1.78
C LEU A 51 9.70 4.42 -0.69
N LEU A 52 9.52 5.41 0.18
CA LEU A 52 8.55 5.33 1.27
C LEU A 52 7.11 5.24 0.74
N PHE A 53 6.75 6.01 -0.29
CA PHE A 53 5.43 5.92 -0.90
C PHE A 53 5.16 4.55 -1.54
N ALA A 54 6.15 3.98 -2.24
CA ALA A 54 6.02 2.65 -2.83
C ALA A 54 5.88 1.54 -1.77
N GLN A 55 6.61 1.65 -0.66
CA GLN A 55 6.50 0.70 0.44
C GLN A 55 5.17 0.81 1.18
N ASP A 56 4.66 2.03 1.38
CA ASP A 56 3.37 2.25 2.03
C ASP A 56 2.22 1.68 1.21
N GLU A 57 2.23 1.89 -0.12
CA GLU A 57 1.24 1.29 -1.02
C GLU A 57 1.26 -0.25 -0.95
N LYS A 58 2.45 -0.86 -0.99
CA LYS A 58 2.59 -2.31 -0.89
C LYS A 58 2.08 -2.84 0.45
N ASN A 59 2.48 -2.22 1.56
CA ASN A 59 2.05 -2.63 2.90
C ASN A 59 0.53 -2.51 3.06
N LEU A 60 -0.07 -1.42 2.55
CA LEU A 60 -1.51 -1.20 2.56
C LEU A 60 -2.25 -2.27 1.76
N ARG A 61 -1.72 -2.66 0.60
CA ARG A 61 -2.27 -3.74 -0.23
C ARG A 61 -2.17 -5.10 0.43
N ASP A 62 -1.01 -5.45 1.00
CA ASP A 62 -0.83 -6.73 1.68
C ASP A 62 -1.79 -6.85 2.88
N LYS A 63 -1.97 -5.75 3.62
CA LYS A 63 -2.91 -5.68 4.74
C LYS A 63 -4.36 -5.87 4.29
N SER A 64 -4.83 -5.06 3.34
CA SER A 64 -6.21 -5.14 2.84
C SER A 64 -6.52 -6.47 2.14
N ARG A 65 -5.54 -7.04 1.43
CA ARG A 65 -5.65 -8.40 0.87
C ARG A 65 -5.90 -9.43 1.97
N GLN A 66 -5.11 -9.39 3.02
CA GLN A 66 -5.22 -10.34 4.12
C GLN A 66 -6.56 -10.21 4.86
N GLU A 67 -7.04 -8.98 5.07
CA GLU A 67 -8.34 -8.72 5.69
C GLU A 67 -9.49 -9.33 4.88
N LEU A 68 -9.51 -9.10 3.56
CA LEU A 68 -10.56 -9.66 2.68
C LEU A 68 -10.49 -11.19 2.57
N ILE A 69 -9.29 -11.76 2.50
CA ILE A 69 -9.12 -13.23 2.52
C ILE A 69 -9.62 -13.79 3.85
N ASN A 70 -9.26 -13.16 4.98
CA ASN A 70 -9.69 -13.61 6.30
C ASN A 70 -11.22 -13.59 6.44
N LEU A 71 -11.89 -12.58 5.91
CA LEU A 71 -13.36 -12.54 5.89
C LEU A 71 -13.94 -13.77 5.17
N MET A 72 -13.39 -14.16 4.01
CA MET A 72 -13.82 -15.35 3.28
C MET A 72 -13.50 -16.65 4.04
N LEU A 73 -12.32 -16.74 4.66
CA LEU A 73 -11.92 -17.91 5.44
C LEU A 73 -12.85 -18.14 6.65
N GLN A 74 -13.39 -17.08 7.27
CA GLN A 74 -14.31 -17.20 8.40
C GLN A 74 -15.61 -17.96 8.05
N ASP A 75 -16.00 -17.98 6.77
CA ASP A 75 -17.18 -18.70 6.30
C ASP A 75 -16.89 -20.19 5.99
N LEU A 76 -15.62 -20.63 6.00
CA LEU A 76 -15.23 -22.00 5.71
C LEU A 76 -15.28 -22.90 6.95
N LYS A 77 -15.53 -24.20 6.75
CA LYS A 77 -15.51 -25.20 7.83
C LYS A 77 -14.10 -25.56 8.31
N ASP A 78 -13.14 -25.61 7.39
CA ASP A 78 -11.74 -25.89 7.68
C ASP A 78 -10.86 -24.82 6.99
N PRO A 79 -10.73 -23.62 7.59
CA PRO A 79 -10.03 -22.51 6.96
C PRO A 79 -8.51 -22.71 6.88
N SER A 80 -7.92 -23.50 7.79
CA SER A 80 -6.46 -23.67 7.86
C SER A 80 -5.91 -24.57 6.75
N THR A 81 -6.77 -25.37 6.12
CA THR A 81 -6.41 -26.26 5.00
C THR A 81 -6.89 -25.74 3.65
N ALA A 82 -7.51 -24.56 3.62
CA ALA A 82 -8.01 -23.96 2.39
C ALA A 82 -6.85 -23.49 1.49
N ASP A 83 -6.90 -23.86 0.21
CA ASP A 83 -6.02 -23.32 -0.83
C ASP A 83 -6.74 -22.19 -1.56
N VAL A 84 -6.16 -20.99 -1.53
CA VAL A 84 -6.75 -19.75 -2.07
C VAL A 84 -5.90 -19.22 -3.21
N LYS A 85 -6.53 -19.03 -4.37
CA LYS A 85 -5.93 -18.44 -5.57
C LYS A 85 -6.61 -17.14 -5.90
N VAL A 86 -5.91 -16.03 -5.74
CA VAL A 86 -6.38 -14.70 -6.14
C VAL A 86 -6.29 -14.57 -7.65
N VAL A 87 -7.42 -14.25 -8.29
CA VAL A 87 -7.52 -14.05 -9.74
C VAL A 87 -7.47 -12.55 -10.07
N LYS A 88 -8.18 -11.73 -9.29
CA LYS A 88 -8.24 -10.28 -9.51
C LYS A 88 -8.43 -9.52 -8.21
N GLU A 89 -7.85 -8.33 -8.19
CA GLU A 89 -7.94 -7.38 -7.08
C GLU A 89 -8.32 -6.02 -7.63
N SER A 90 -9.13 -5.30 -6.88
CA SER A 90 -9.47 -3.92 -7.22
C SER A 90 -9.63 -3.06 -5.99
N PRO A 91 -9.23 -1.79 -6.05
CA PRO A 91 -8.56 -1.12 -7.18
C PRO A 91 -7.11 -1.61 -7.42
N ALA A 92 -6.56 -1.32 -8.61
CA ALA A 92 -5.19 -1.68 -8.98
C ALA A 92 -4.10 -0.94 -8.19
N HIS A 93 -4.46 0.13 -7.48
CA HIS A 93 -3.56 0.95 -6.66
C HIS A 93 -4.22 1.33 -5.33
N GLY A 94 -3.41 1.46 -4.28
CA GLY A 94 -3.90 1.73 -2.93
C GLY A 94 -4.59 0.54 -2.28
N GLU A 95 -5.51 0.81 -1.34
CA GLU A 95 -6.21 -0.22 -0.57
C GLU A 95 -7.09 -1.11 -1.46
N ILE A 96 -6.93 -2.44 -1.35
CA ILE A 96 -7.78 -3.39 -2.07
C ILE A 96 -9.14 -3.45 -1.38
N LYS A 97 -10.19 -3.23 -2.16
CA LYS A 97 -11.58 -3.23 -1.67
C LYS A 97 -12.37 -4.44 -2.12
N MET A 98 -11.87 -5.15 -3.13
CA MET A 98 -12.52 -6.31 -3.70
C MET A 98 -11.49 -7.34 -4.17
N ILE A 99 -11.79 -8.62 -3.90
CA ILE A 99 -11.02 -9.76 -4.40
C ILE A 99 -11.97 -10.76 -5.06
N CYS A 100 -11.56 -11.19 -6.26
CA CYS A 100 -12.10 -12.37 -6.92
C CYS A 100 -11.05 -13.47 -6.96
N GLY A 101 -11.47 -14.69 -6.71
CA GLY A 101 -10.56 -15.81 -6.74
C GLY A 101 -11.22 -17.18 -6.73
N LEU A 102 -10.38 -18.18 -6.52
CA LEU A 102 -10.77 -19.57 -6.36
C LEU A 102 -10.33 -20.06 -4.99
N VAL A 103 -11.19 -20.83 -4.32
CA VAL A 103 -10.89 -21.46 -3.04
C VAL A 103 -11.19 -22.94 -3.12
N ASN A 104 -10.25 -23.78 -2.69
CA ASN A 104 -10.45 -25.20 -2.51
C ASN A 104 -10.35 -25.51 -1.01
N ALA A 105 -11.46 -25.87 -0.39
CA ALA A 105 -11.55 -26.16 1.03
C ALA A 105 -12.36 -27.45 1.25
N LYS A 106 -12.20 -28.04 2.43
CA LYS A 106 -12.98 -29.23 2.79
C LYS A 106 -14.43 -28.86 3.08
N ASN A 107 -15.34 -29.73 2.63
CA ASN A 107 -16.74 -29.67 3.01
C ASN A 107 -16.95 -30.18 4.46
N GLY A 108 -18.19 -30.17 4.94
CA GLY A 108 -18.53 -30.68 6.28
C GLY A 108 -18.22 -32.16 6.53
N TYR A 109 -17.90 -32.92 5.48
CA TYR A 109 -17.50 -34.32 5.54
C TYR A 109 -15.97 -34.53 5.48
N GLY A 110 -15.19 -33.44 5.44
CA GLY A 110 -13.73 -33.49 5.42
C GLY A 110 -13.12 -33.76 4.03
N ALA A 111 -13.91 -33.74 2.96
CA ALA A 111 -13.45 -33.97 1.59
C ALA A 111 -13.30 -32.66 0.81
N TYR A 112 -12.28 -32.58 -0.04
CA TYR A 112 -12.14 -31.49 -1.01
C TYR A 112 -13.07 -31.72 -2.20
N MET A 113 -13.81 -30.67 -2.58
CA MET A 113 -14.70 -30.71 -3.75
C MET A 113 -14.10 -30.02 -4.99
N GLY A 114 -12.86 -29.54 -4.88
CA GLY A 114 -12.19 -28.76 -5.92
C GLY A 114 -12.35 -27.26 -5.73
N PHE A 115 -11.79 -26.50 -6.66
CA PHE A 115 -11.81 -25.05 -6.61
C PHE A 115 -13.21 -24.49 -6.91
N SER A 116 -13.70 -23.69 -5.98
CA SER A 116 -14.94 -22.93 -6.10
C SER A 116 -14.64 -21.43 -6.20
N LYS A 117 -15.45 -20.72 -6.98
CA LYS A 117 -15.31 -19.26 -7.15
C LYS A 117 -15.69 -18.53 -5.87
N PHE A 118 -14.99 -17.45 -5.54
CA PHE A 118 -15.37 -16.57 -4.43
C PHE A 118 -15.24 -15.10 -4.81
N TYR A 119 -16.05 -14.28 -4.13
CA TYR A 119 -16.05 -12.84 -4.26
C TYR A 119 -16.17 -12.18 -2.88
N VAL A 120 -15.30 -11.22 -2.60
CA VAL A 120 -15.34 -10.42 -1.36
C VAL A 120 -15.29 -8.95 -1.71
N ARG A 121 -16.18 -8.13 -1.15
CA ARG A 121 -16.14 -6.65 -1.24
C ARG A 121 -16.54 -6.02 0.08
N GLU A 122 -15.77 -5.04 0.58
CA GLU A 122 -16.14 -4.07 1.65
C GLU A 122 -17.09 -4.70 2.70
N ASP A 123 -16.60 -5.72 3.43
CA ASP A 123 -17.30 -6.43 4.52
C ASP A 123 -18.42 -7.41 4.13
N LYS A 124 -18.68 -7.61 2.84
CA LYS A 124 -19.59 -8.65 2.35
C LYS A 124 -18.82 -9.74 1.63
N VAL A 125 -18.76 -10.89 2.28
CA VAL A 125 -18.33 -12.14 1.66
C VAL A 125 -19.52 -12.73 0.92
N THR A 126 -19.37 -12.96 -0.38
CA THR A 126 -20.27 -13.81 -1.14
C THR A 126 -19.45 -15.00 -1.64
N VAL A 127 -19.39 -16.08 -0.86
CA VAL A 127 -18.70 -17.32 -1.27
C VAL A 127 -19.65 -18.15 -2.16
N VAL A 128 -19.16 -18.73 -3.28
CA VAL A 128 -19.89 -19.82 -3.95
C VAL A 128 -19.63 -21.12 -3.22
N ALA A 129 -20.71 -21.62 -2.64
CA ALA A 129 -21.03 -23.01 -2.37
C ALA A 129 -19.97 -23.88 -1.69
N THR A 130 -20.28 -24.25 -0.46
CA THR A 130 -20.25 -25.68 -0.11
C THR A 130 -21.52 -25.96 0.67
N GLU A 131 -22.16 -27.08 0.36
CA GLU A 131 -23.54 -27.42 0.72
C GLU A 131 -23.95 -26.99 2.13
N GLY A 132 -25.12 -26.32 2.24
CA GLY A 132 -25.79 -26.08 3.52
C GLY A 132 -25.97 -24.62 3.96
N GLY A 133 -25.54 -23.65 3.17
CA GLY A 133 -26.01 -22.26 3.31
C GLY A 133 -24.93 -21.21 3.22
N LYS A 134 -24.84 -20.56 2.06
CA LYS A 134 -24.80 -19.10 1.84
C LYS A 134 -24.73 -18.84 0.32
N LYS A 135 -25.40 -17.76 -0.10
CA LYS A 135 -25.77 -17.32 -1.47
C LYS A 135 -24.90 -17.86 -2.62
N PHE A 136 -25.55 -18.53 -3.57
CA PHE A 136 -25.02 -18.76 -4.92
C PHE A 136 -24.50 -17.43 -5.52
N ILE A 137 -23.21 -17.34 -5.89
CA ILE A 137 -22.78 -16.32 -6.85
C ILE A 137 -23.41 -16.75 -8.17
N THR A 138 -24.49 -16.08 -8.57
CA THR A 138 -25.00 -16.16 -9.94
C THR A 138 -23.89 -15.71 -10.89
N ASN A 139 -23.85 -16.21 -12.14
CA ASN A 139 -22.89 -15.74 -13.16
C ASN A 139 -22.79 -14.20 -13.19
N ALA A 140 -23.92 -13.49 -13.07
CA ALA A 140 -23.98 -12.03 -13.00
C ALA A 140 -23.11 -11.36 -11.89
N MET A 141 -22.84 -12.06 -10.79
CA MET A 141 -22.02 -11.54 -9.69
C MET A 141 -20.54 -11.88 -9.91
N TRP A 142 -20.23 -12.97 -10.63
CA TRP A 142 -18.88 -13.25 -11.11
C TRP A 142 -18.48 -12.31 -12.25
N ASP A 143 -19.43 -11.90 -13.10
CA ASP A 143 -19.21 -10.93 -14.17
C ASP A 143 -18.62 -9.61 -13.64
N ILE A 144 -18.91 -9.24 -12.38
CA ILE A 144 -18.27 -8.08 -11.72
C ILE A 144 -16.74 -8.20 -11.75
N CYS A 145 -16.19 -9.42 -11.60
CA CYS A 145 -14.76 -9.66 -11.70
C CYS A 145 -14.22 -9.36 -13.10
N ASP A 146 -15.01 -9.52 -14.15
CA ASP A 146 -14.60 -9.24 -15.52
C ASP A 146 -14.66 -7.73 -15.83
N TYR A 147 -15.66 -7.03 -15.29
CA TYR A 147 -15.89 -5.60 -15.57
C TYR A 147 -15.19 -4.62 -14.62
N VAL A 148 -14.68 -5.08 -13.48
CA VAL A 148 -14.00 -4.17 -12.55
C VAL A 148 -12.63 -3.75 -13.11
N PRO A 149 -12.30 -2.45 -13.11
CA PRO A 149 -11.02 -1.95 -13.61
C PRO A 149 -9.81 -2.41 -12.78
#